data_AF-D8U464-F1
#
_entry.id   AF-D8U464-F1
#
_cell.length_a   1.000
_cell.length_b   1.000
_cell.length_c   1.000
_cell.angle_alpha   90.00
_cell.angle_beta   90.00
_cell.angle_gamma   90.00
#
_symmetry.space_group_name_H-M   'P 1'
#
loop_
_entity.id
_entity.type
_entity.pdbx_description
1 polymer ?
#
loop_
_entity_poly.entity_id
_entity_poly.type
_entity_poly.pdbx_seq_one_letter_code
_entity_poly.pdbx_strand_id
1 'polypeptide(L)'
;MIGDLALALASQAHKARASSTVAQYKEPWQEFLDWAELLHIRASDIYDIRPEIVAMYLMHVYQTVQADEVGPGRVAGASAAIACHFFLAGRPSPTEHPACNLVRDLGRCTLQGKKLHRESMQPEHVRMLAAHFAGPDASLPDLMMVAAISVMFAGFLRFNDLAHISVKSDLLTLHDTHMAITLPRSKTDQEGKGQTIRIARVGGVACPVGLTERLLALGNYVRVPSSPVEDCPSFISGRLGPVGDR
;
A
#
# COMPACT_ATOMS: atom_id res chain seq x y z
N MET A 1 -21.59 23.50 -23.03
CA MET A 1 -20.39 22.81 -23.56
C MET A 1 -19.15 23.05 -22.69
N ILE A 2 -18.60 24.28 -22.57
CA ILE A 2 -17.39 24.51 -21.75
C ILE A 2 -17.65 24.30 -20.24
N GLY A 3 -18.80 24.77 -19.73
CA GLY A 3 -19.18 24.54 -18.32
C GLY A 3 -19.35 23.06 -17.99
N ASP A 4 -19.95 22.29 -18.90
CA ASP A 4 -20.15 20.84 -18.73
C ASP A 4 -18.81 20.09 -18.70
N LEU A 5 -17.87 20.50 -19.56
CA LEU A 5 -16.50 19.95 -19.57
C LEU A 5 -15.72 20.29 -18.30
N ALA A 6 -15.88 21.50 -17.77
CA ALA A 6 -15.25 21.90 -16.50
C ALA A 6 -15.79 21.10 -15.31
N LEU A 7 -17.12 20.90 -15.25
CA LEU A 7 -17.76 20.08 -14.23
C LEU A 7 -17.33 18.61 -14.34
N ALA A 8 -17.24 18.09 -15.57
CA ALA A 8 -16.73 16.75 -15.83
C ALA A 8 -15.28 16.60 -15.34
N LEU A 9 -14.39 17.54 -15.68
CA LEU A 9 -12.99 17.53 -15.24
C LEU A 9 -12.88 17.52 -13.70
N ALA A 10 -13.59 18.42 -13.01
CA ALA A 10 -13.60 18.47 -11.55
C ALA A 10 -14.10 17.15 -10.92
N SER A 11 -15.17 16.57 -11.50
CA SER A 11 -15.73 15.32 -11.01
C SER A 11 -14.80 14.11 -11.20
N GLN A 12 -13.85 14.15 -12.14
CA GLN A 12 -12.93 13.04 -12.41
C GLN A 12 -11.53 13.23 -11.80
N ALA A 13 -11.16 14.45 -11.38
CA ALA A 13 -9.82 14.77 -10.89
C ALA A 13 -9.35 13.84 -9.75
N HIS A 14 -10.26 13.47 -8.84
CA HIS A 14 -9.96 12.56 -7.74
C HIS A 14 -9.61 11.13 -8.20
N LYS A 15 -10.06 10.71 -9.41
CA LYS A 15 -9.72 9.39 -9.98
C LYS A 15 -8.33 9.33 -10.58
N ALA A 16 -7.70 10.48 -10.83
CA ALA A 16 -6.32 10.56 -11.33
C ALA A 16 -5.28 10.18 -10.26
N ARG A 17 -5.69 10.03 -8.99
CA ARG A 17 -4.85 9.60 -7.88
C ARG A 17 -5.54 8.47 -7.11
N ALA A 18 -4.75 7.54 -6.57
CA ALA A 18 -5.30 6.54 -5.68
C ALA A 18 -5.84 7.22 -4.41
N SER A 19 -7.00 6.77 -3.91
CA SER A 19 -7.60 7.31 -2.68
C SER A 19 -6.67 7.21 -1.47
N SER A 20 -5.88 6.14 -1.40
CA SER A 20 -4.84 5.96 -0.37
C SER A 20 -3.72 7.00 -0.45
N THR A 21 -3.33 7.43 -1.65
CA THR A 21 -2.34 8.49 -1.86
C THR A 21 -2.88 9.84 -1.39
N VAL A 22 -4.13 10.16 -1.71
CA VAL A 22 -4.77 11.41 -1.24
C VAL A 22 -4.91 11.40 0.28
N ALA A 23 -5.34 10.28 0.87
CA ALA A 23 -5.48 10.13 2.31
C ALA A 23 -4.15 10.33 3.06
N GLN A 24 -3.04 9.79 2.53
CA GLN A 24 -1.71 9.95 3.11
C GLN A 24 -1.25 11.42 3.17
N TYR A 25 -1.75 12.27 2.27
CA TYR A 25 -1.38 13.69 2.20
C TYR A 25 -2.28 14.61 3.02
N LYS A 26 -3.32 14.10 3.68
CA LYS A 26 -4.22 14.91 4.51
C LYS A 26 -3.49 15.57 5.68
N GLU A 27 -2.75 14.79 6.46
CA GLU A 27 -2.04 15.31 7.64
C GLU A 27 -0.93 16.31 7.28
N PRO A 28 0.01 16.00 6.35
CA PRO A 28 1.04 16.98 5.98
C PRO A 28 0.48 18.25 5.33
N TRP A 29 -0.67 18.16 4.65
CA TRP A 29 -1.37 19.33 4.14
C TRP A 29 -1.94 20.19 5.27
N GLN A 30 -2.55 19.57 6.28
CA GLN A 30 -3.05 20.30 7.44
C GLN A 30 -1.91 20.98 8.22
N GLU A 31 -0.78 20.30 8.43
CA GLU A 31 0.41 20.89 9.07
C GLU A 31 0.89 22.16 8.33
N PHE A 32 0.81 22.18 7.00
CA PHE A 32 1.13 23.35 6.20
C PHE A 32 0.13 24.50 6.39
N LEU A 33 -1.17 24.20 6.40
CA LEU A 33 -2.22 25.19 6.64
C LEU A 33 -2.08 25.82 8.03
N ASP A 34 -1.87 25.00 9.05
CA ASP A 34 -1.71 25.45 10.44
C ASP A 34 -0.46 26.35 10.57
N TRP A 35 0.64 25.99 9.90
CA TRP A 35 1.85 26.81 9.86
C TRP A 35 1.62 28.16 9.15
N ALA A 36 0.88 28.17 8.04
CA ALA A 36 0.55 29.39 7.31
C ALA A 36 -0.39 30.31 8.12
N GLU A 37 -1.35 29.74 8.85
CA GLU A 37 -2.25 30.47 9.75
C GLU A 37 -1.49 31.09 10.93
N LEU A 38 -0.61 30.31 11.56
CA LEU A 38 0.23 30.77 12.69
C LEU A 38 1.10 31.98 12.32
N LEU A 39 1.61 32.03 11.09
CA LEU A 39 2.44 33.12 10.59
C LEU A 39 1.63 34.28 9.97
N HIS A 40 0.29 34.22 10.07
CA HIS A 40 -0.63 35.21 9.52
C HIS A 40 -0.35 35.55 8.05
N ILE A 41 -0.05 34.52 7.25
CA ILE A 41 0.27 34.70 5.84
C ILE A 41 -1.00 35.16 5.12
N ARG A 42 -1.04 36.47 4.81
CA ARG A 42 -2.17 37.14 4.16
C ARG A 42 -2.25 36.76 2.67
N ALA A 43 -2.57 35.51 2.38
CA ALA A 43 -3.06 35.12 1.07
C ALA A 43 -4.59 35.13 1.14
N SER A 44 -5.25 35.83 0.22
CA SER A 44 -6.72 35.79 0.09
C SER A 44 -7.22 34.38 -0.25
N ASP A 45 -6.37 33.60 -0.93
CA ASP A 45 -6.53 32.19 -1.20
C ASP A 45 -5.18 31.49 -1.01
N ILE A 46 -5.16 30.34 -0.32
CA ILE A 46 -3.97 29.51 -0.15
C ILE A 46 -3.38 29.08 -1.50
N TYR A 47 -4.21 28.99 -2.55
CA TYR A 47 -3.78 28.61 -3.90
C TYR A 47 -3.05 29.73 -4.65
N ASP A 48 -3.03 30.96 -4.13
CA ASP A 48 -2.26 32.08 -4.65
C ASP A 48 -0.96 32.33 -3.85
N ILE A 49 -0.57 31.38 -2.99
CA ILE A 49 0.61 31.52 -2.16
C ILE A 49 1.89 31.63 -3.01
N ARG A 50 2.75 32.57 -2.65
CA ARG A 50 4.06 32.74 -3.29
C ARG A 50 4.94 31.50 -3.09
N PRO A 51 5.57 30.94 -4.13
CA PRO A 51 6.41 29.76 -4.02
C PRO A 51 7.57 29.89 -3.01
N GLU A 52 8.08 31.10 -2.78
CA GLU A 52 9.12 31.37 -1.79
C GLU A 52 8.65 31.09 -0.36
N ILE A 53 7.37 31.34 -0.07
CA ILE A 53 6.78 31.05 1.24
C ILE A 53 6.66 29.54 1.43
N VAL A 54 6.29 28.82 0.38
CA VAL A 54 6.28 27.34 0.41
C VAL A 54 7.69 26.79 0.61
N ALA A 55 8.71 27.39 0.00
CA ALA A 55 10.10 27.02 0.26
C ALA A 55 10.52 27.28 1.72
N MET A 56 10.09 28.40 2.31
CA MET A 56 10.32 28.69 3.73
C MET A 56 9.64 27.66 4.64
N TYR A 57 8.41 27.24 4.32
CA TYR A 57 7.75 26.14 5.03
C TYR A 57 8.54 24.84 4.93
N LEU A 58 8.97 24.45 3.72
CA LEU A 58 9.77 23.24 3.55
C LEU A 58 11.10 23.34 4.33
N MET A 59 11.69 24.53 4.42
CA MET A 59 12.89 24.77 5.22
C MET A 59 12.61 24.66 6.72
N HIS A 60 11.45 25.15 7.18
CA HIS A 60 10.99 24.93 8.55
C HIS A 60 10.82 23.43 8.85
N VAL A 61 10.17 22.67 7.96
CA VAL A 61 10.05 21.21 8.08
C VAL A 61 11.43 20.53 8.06
N TYR A 62 12.36 21.00 7.23
CA TYR A 62 13.74 20.50 7.24
C TYR A 62 14.40 20.68 8.61
N GLN A 63 14.27 21.86 9.22
CA GLN A 63 14.88 22.17 10.52
C GLN A 63 14.30 21.31 11.65
N THR A 64 12.98 21.09 11.65
CA THR A 64 12.35 20.20 12.64
C THR A 64 12.80 18.76 12.47
N VAL A 65 12.84 18.27 11.23
CA VAL A 65 13.30 16.92 10.89
C VAL A 65 14.77 16.71 11.26
N GLN A 66 15.60 17.72 11.07
CA GLN A 66 17.01 17.69 11.47
C GLN A 66 17.16 17.57 12.99
N ALA A 67 16.36 18.32 13.75
CA ALA A 67 16.36 18.24 15.21
C ALA A 67 15.85 16.88 15.73
N ASP A 68 14.87 16.29 15.04
CA ASP A 68 14.28 14.99 15.39
C ASP A 68 15.11 13.78 14.91
N GLU A 69 16.24 14.00 14.21
CA GLU A 69 17.06 12.96 13.56
C GLU A 69 16.26 12.04 12.62
N VAL A 70 15.24 12.60 11.96
CA VAL A 70 14.36 11.90 11.02
C VAL A 70 14.91 12.01 9.59
N GLY A 71 14.63 11.01 8.76
CA GLY A 71 15.10 10.99 7.37
C GLY A 71 14.40 12.02 6.47
N PRO A 72 14.86 12.16 5.21
CA PRO A 72 14.35 13.17 4.27
C PRO A 72 12.88 12.96 3.86
N GLY A 73 12.29 11.82 4.23
CA GLY A 73 10.93 11.43 3.85
C GLY A 73 9.86 12.42 4.29
N ARG A 74 10.04 13.12 5.42
CA ARG A 74 9.06 14.10 5.91
C ARG A 74 9.05 15.37 5.06
N VAL A 75 10.23 15.88 4.67
CA VAL A 75 10.34 17.01 3.73
C VAL A 75 9.75 16.65 2.36
N ALA A 76 10.09 15.46 1.85
CA ALA A 76 9.54 14.97 0.59
C ALA A 76 8.01 14.78 0.67
N GLY A 77 7.51 14.25 1.79
CA GLY A 77 6.09 14.04 2.05
C GLY A 77 5.29 15.35 2.10
N ALA A 78 5.78 16.35 2.85
CA ALA A 78 5.18 17.68 2.90
C ALA A 78 5.12 18.33 1.51
N SER A 79 6.23 18.25 0.76
CA SER A 79 6.29 18.79 -0.60
C SER A 79 5.34 18.09 -1.57
N ALA A 80 5.22 16.75 -1.48
CA ALA A 80 4.30 15.97 -2.29
C ALA A 80 2.83 16.24 -1.92
N ALA A 81 2.53 16.46 -0.64
CA ALA A 81 1.19 16.78 -0.17
C ALA A 81 0.70 18.12 -0.73
N ILE A 82 1.54 19.17 -0.68
CA ILE A 82 1.24 20.48 -1.28
C ILE A 82 1.03 20.31 -2.79
N ALA A 83 1.94 19.63 -3.49
CA ALA A 83 1.80 19.38 -4.93
C ALA A 83 0.49 18.65 -5.28
N CYS A 84 0.09 17.66 -4.49
CA CYS A 84 -1.15 16.93 -4.69
C CYS A 84 -2.39 17.82 -4.53
N HIS A 85 -2.43 18.69 -3.51
CA HIS A 85 -3.58 19.56 -3.27
C HIS A 85 -3.71 20.67 -4.34
N PHE A 86 -2.59 21.22 -4.81
CA PHE A 86 -2.59 22.15 -5.95
C PHE A 86 -3.03 21.46 -7.25
N PHE A 87 -2.55 20.24 -7.50
CA PHE A 87 -2.98 19.44 -8.64
C PHE A 87 -4.50 19.18 -8.62
N LEU A 88 -5.05 18.77 -7.46
CA LEU A 88 -6.49 18.53 -7.32
C LEU A 88 -7.32 19.82 -7.47
N ALA A 89 -6.75 20.98 -7.15
CA ALA A 89 -7.35 22.29 -7.40
C ALA A 89 -7.16 22.79 -8.86
N GLY A 90 -6.47 22.03 -9.71
CA GLY A 90 -6.16 22.43 -11.09
C GLY A 90 -5.24 23.65 -11.16
N ARG A 91 -4.31 23.78 -10.21
CA ARG A 91 -3.35 24.89 -10.10
C ARG A 91 -1.91 24.37 -10.28
N PRO A 92 -1.00 25.20 -10.83
CA PRO A 92 0.41 24.84 -10.90
C PRO A 92 0.98 24.70 -9.49
N SER A 93 1.82 23.70 -9.27
CA SER A 93 2.37 23.44 -7.94
C SER A 93 3.47 24.45 -7.60
N PRO A 94 3.38 25.19 -6.47
CA PRO A 94 4.45 26.09 -6.03
C PRO A 94 5.72 25.32 -5.66
N THR A 95 5.63 24.00 -5.44
CA THR A 95 6.77 23.16 -5.08
C THR A 95 7.69 22.86 -6.25
N GLU A 96 7.35 23.24 -7.49
CA GLU A 96 8.23 23.13 -8.66
C GLU A 96 9.28 24.25 -8.70
N HIS A 97 9.07 25.32 -7.91
CA HIS A 97 9.98 26.46 -7.84
C HIS A 97 11.41 26.06 -7.40
N PRO A 98 12.48 26.64 -7.96
CA PRO A 98 13.87 26.28 -7.64
C PRO A 98 14.22 26.30 -6.14
N ALA A 99 13.64 27.22 -5.38
CA ALA A 99 13.86 27.27 -3.93
C ALA A 99 13.33 26.00 -3.21
N CYS A 100 12.19 25.45 -3.65
CA CYS A 100 11.65 24.20 -3.12
C CYS A 100 12.52 23.00 -3.52
N ASN A 101 13.06 23.00 -4.75
CA ASN A 101 14.03 21.98 -5.19
C ASN A 101 15.27 21.97 -4.31
N LEU A 102 15.84 23.14 -4.05
CA LEU A 102 17.02 23.30 -3.20
C LEU A 102 16.80 22.69 -1.81
N VAL A 103 15.66 22.94 -1.16
CA VAL A 103 15.37 22.39 0.17
C VAL A 103 15.20 20.87 0.12
N ARG A 104 14.55 20.32 -0.92
CA ARG A 104 14.41 18.87 -1.09
C ARG A 104 15.78 18.20 -1.31
N ASP A 105 16.62 18.79 -2.14
CA ASP A 105 17.96 18.30 -2.43
C ASP A 105 18.85 18.39 -1.19
N LEU A 106 18.79 19.50 -0.45
CA LEU A 106 19.45 19.66 0.85
C LEU A 106 19.03 18.52 1.79
N GLY A 107 17.72 18.32 1.97
CA GLY A 107 17.17 17.23 2.77
C GLY A 107 17.72 15.86 2.38
N ARG A 108 17.74 15.54 1.09
CA ARG A 108 18.28 14.25 0.59
C ARG A 108 19.77 14.08 0.86
N CYS A 109 20.54 15.16 0.81
CA CYS A 109 22.00 15.11 0.98
C CYS A 109 22.43 15.12 2.45
N THR A 110 21.70 15.80 3.34
CA THR A 110 22.14 16.06 4.71
C THR A 110 21.36 15.31 5.78
N LEU A 111 20.09 14.97 5.53
CA LEU A 111 19.28 14.25 6.52
C LEU A 111 19.52 12.75 6.40
N GLN A 112 20.06 12.17 7.46
CA GLN A 112 20.13 10.72 7.62
C GLN A 112 19.20 10.32 8.74
N GLY A 113 18.06 9.72 8.39
CA GLY A 113 17.15 9.21 9.40
C GLY A 113 17.82 8.08 10.17
N LYS A 114 17.64 8.07 11.50
CA LYS A 114 17.98 6.90 12.30
C LYS A 114 17.27 5.69 11.68
N LYS A 115 18.04 4.73 11.16
CA LYS A 115 17.48 3.48 10.65
C LYS A 115 16.74 2.81 11.80
N LEU A 116 15.42 2.83 11.77
CA LEU A 116 14.61 1.99 12.65
C LEU A 116 14.95 0.55 12.26
N HIS A 117 15.84 -0.08 13.03
CA HIS A 117 16.10 -1.49 12.90
C HIS A 117 14.85 -2.23 13.33
N ARG A 118 14.00 -2.57 12.36
CA ARG A 118 12.93 -3.52 12.57
C ARG A 118 13.56 -4.88 12.35
N GLU A 119 13.74 -5.63 13.43
CA GLU A 119 14.21 -7.00 13.33
C GLU A 119 13.30 -7.76 12.36
N SER A 120 13.91 -8.48 11.42
CA SER A 120 13.13 -9.28 10.48
C SER A 120 12.39 -10.36 11.24
N MET A 121 11.10 -10.53 10.94
CA MET A 121 10.34 -11.64 11.50
C MET A 121 11.01 -12.97 11.12
N GLN A 122 11.22 -13.82 12.12
CA GLN A 122 11.80 -15.14 11.93
C GLN A 122 10.70 -16.21 11.93
N PRO A 123 10.92 -17.39 11.32
CA PRO A 123 9.95 -18.49 11.37
C PRO A 123 9.56 -18.88 12.80
N GLU A 124 10.49 -18.76 13.75
CA GLU A 124 10.24 -19.03 15.17
C GLU A 124 9.19 -18.08 15.76
N HIS A 125 9.18 -16.81 15.37
CA HIS A 125 8.19 -15.83 15.84
C HIS A 125 6.78 -16.23 15.41
N VAL A 126 6.61 -16.73 14.18
CA VAL A 126 5.32 -17.22 13.68
C VAL A 126 4.88 -18.47 14.45
N ARG A 127 5.82 -19.38 14.75
CA ARG A 127 5.52 -20.57 15.56
C ARG A 127 5.08 -20.22 16.98
N MET A 128 5.76 -19.27 17.63
CA MET A 128 5.37 -18.80 18.96
C MET A 128 3.98 -18.17 18.95
N LEU A 129 3.68 -17.31 17.97
CA LEU A 129 2.35 -16.71 17.83
C LEU A 129 1.27 -17.77 17.62
N ALA A 130 1.52 -18.77 16.77
CA ALA A 130 0.57 -19.83 16.52
C ALA A 130 0.35 -20.74 17.74
N ALA A 131 1.42 -21.08 18.46
CA ALA A 131 1.32 -21.87 19.69
C ALA A 131 0.53 -21.15 20.79
N HIS A 132 0.66 -19.82 20.87
CA HIS A 132 0.03 -19.03 21.93
C HIS A 132 -1.42 -18.63 21.61
N PHE A 133 -1.68 -18.18 20.38
CA PHE A 133 -2.96 -17.58 19.99
C PHE A 133 -3.83 -18.47 19.10
N ALA A 134 -3.28 -19.53 18.51
CA ALA A 134 -4.02 -20.48 17.66
C ALA A 134 -4.10 -21.89 18.28
N GLY A 135 -4.21 -21.99 19.61
CA GLY A 135 -4.55 -23.25 20.31
C GLY A 135 -5.98 -23.74 20.00
N PRO A 136 -6.40 -24.93 20.42
CA PRO A 136 -7.70 -25.54 20.05
C PRO A 136 -8.94 -24.68 20.33
N ASP A 137 -8.92 -23.92 21.43
CA ASP A 137 -10.03 -23.06 21.87
C ASP A 137 -9.84 -21.58 21.46
N ALA A 138 -8.96 -21.32 20.49
CA ALA A 138 -8.69 -19.97 20.01
C ALA A 138 -9.96 -19.26 19.53
N SER A 139 -10.08 -17.98 19.89
CA SER A 139 -11.14 -17.12 19.39
C SER A 139 -11.00 -16.91 17.88
N LEU A 140 -12.10 -16.61 17.20
CA LEU A 140 -12.07 -16.31 15.76
C LEU A 140 -11.13 -15.14 15.41
N PRO A 141 -11.10 -14.01 16.16
CA PRO A 141 -10.15 -12.93 15.92
C PRO A 141 -8.68 -13.35 16.06
N ASP A 142 -8.34 -14.15 17.08
CA ASP A 142 -6.96 -14.61 17.30
C ASP A 142 -6.51 -15.54 16.18
N LEU A 143 -7.36 -16.50 15.80
CA LEU A 143 -7.08 -17.41 14.70
C LEU A 143 -6.94 -16.66 13.38
N MET A 144 -7.77 -15.65 13.13
CA MET A 144 -7.70 -14.79 11.95
C MET A 144 -6.38 -14.02 11.91
N MET A 145 -5.95 -13.44 13.03
CA MET A 145 -4.69 -12.72 13.15
C MET A 145 -3.50 -13.63 12.86
N VAL A 146 -3.43 -14.79 13.51
CA VAL A 146 -2.32 -15.74 13.34
C VAL A 146 -2.29 -16.29 11.91
N ALA A 147 -3.45 -16.66 11.34
CA ALA A 147 -3.53 -17.13 9.96
C ALA A 147 -3.05 -16.04 8.98
N ALA A 148 -3.48 -14.80 9.15
CA ALA A 148 -3.03 -13.67 8.33
C ALA A 148 -1.51 -13.48 8.42
N ILE A 149 -0.93 -13.49 9.63
CA ILE A 149 0.51 -13.36 9.84
C ILE A 149 1.27 -14.51 9.16
N SER A 150 0.81 -15.76 9.34
CA SER A 150 1.45 -16.94 8.74
C SER A 150 1.40 -16.92 7.21
N VAL A 151 0.26 -16.56 6.63
CA VAL A 151 0.08 -16.43 5.17
C VAL A 151 0.94 -15.29 4.60
N MET A 152 0.94 -14.11 5.24
CA MET A 152 1.78 -12.99 4.79
C MET A 152 3.27 -13.33 4.85
N PHE A 153 3.69 -14.03 5.91
CA PHE A 153 5.07 -14.45 6.07
C PHE A 153 5.49 -15.45 5.00
N ALA A 154 4.70 -16.51 4.79
CA ALA A 154 5.04 -17.56 3.85
C ALA A 154 4.90 -17.12 2.37
N GLY A 155 3.95 -16.23 2.08
CA GLY A 155 3.71 -15.70 0.74
C GLY A 155 4.45 -14.40 0.42
N PHE A 156 5.23 -13.85 1.36
CA PHE A 156 5.85 -12.52 1.26
C PHE A 156 4.86 -11.41 0.84
N LEU A 157 3.63 -11.51 1.35
CA LEU A 157 2.53 -10.61 0.99
C LEU A 157 2.58 -9.34 1.84
N ARG A 158 2.23 -8.20 1.22
CA ARG A 158 1.90 -7.00 1.98
C ARG A 158 0.50 -7.14 2.57
N PHE A 159 0.24 -6.44 3.67
CA PHE A 159 -1.08 -6.42 4.29
C PHE A 159 -2.20 -6.05 3.30
N ASN A 160 -1.99 -5.03 2.46
CA ASN A 160 -2.99 -4.64 1.45
C ASN A 160 -3.23 -5.73 0.40
N ASP A 161 -2.20 -6.51 0.03
CA ASP A 161 -2.36 -7.60 -0.92
C ASP A 161 -3.25 -8.70 -0.28
N LEU A 162 -3.02 -9.01 1.00
CA LEU A 162 -3.85 -9.95 1.76
C LEU A 162 -5.30 -9.46 1.93
N ALA A 163 -5.48 -8.20 2.32
CA ALA A 163 -6.79 -7.59 2.56
C ALA A 163 -7.67 -7.52 1.30
N HIS A 164 -7.06 -7.55 0.11
CA HIS A 164 -7.81 -7.63 -1.15
C HIS A 164 -8.30 -9.05 -1.47
N ILE A 165 -7.63 -10.09 -0.98
CA ILE A 165 -8.04 -11.49 -1.15
C ILE A 165 -9.30 -11.77 -0.35
N SER A 166 -9.35 -11.30 0.92
CA SER A 166 -10.48 -11.55 1.83
C SER A 166 -11.82 -11.01 1.35
N VAL A 167 -11.84 -10.15 0.33
CA VAL A 167 -13.06 -9.54 -0.24
C VAL A 167 -13.56 -10.30 -1.48
N LYS A 168 -12.78 -11.23 -2.05
CA LYS A 168 -13.12 -11.93 -3.31
C LYS A 168 -13.01 -13.45 -3.16
N SER A 169 -14.11 -14.15 -3.42
CA SER A 169 -14.24 -15.61 -3.24
C SER A 169 -13.26 -16.45 -4.06
N ASP A 170 -12.83 -15.98 -5.22
CA ASP A 170 -12.13 -16.80 -6.23
C ASP A 170 -10.62 -16.61 -6.23
N LEU A 171 -10.09 -15.89 -5.22
CA LEU A 171 -8.67 -15.54 -5.14
C LEU A 171 -7.85 -16.45 -4.22
N LEU A 172 -8.49 -17.40 -3.53
CA LEU A 172 -7.83 -18.36 -2.65
C LEU A 172 -8.34 -19.76 -2.95
N THR A 173 -7.46 -20.64 -3.41
CA THR A 173 -7.75 -22.08 -3.60
C THR A 173 -6.87 -22.92 -2.67
N LEU A 174 -7.48 -23.94 -2.07
CA LEU A 174 -6.81 -24.86 -1.16
C LEU A 174 -6.64 -26.21 -1.83
N HIS A 175 -5.42 -26.75 -1.77
CA HIS A 175 -5.07 -28.10 -2.23
C HIS A 175 -4.46 -28.90 -1.07
N ASP A 176 -4.29 -30.20 -1.29
CA ASP A 176 -3.69 -31.09 -0.29
C ASP A 176 -2.22 -30.75 0.00
N THR A 177 -1.47 -30.31 -1.02
CA THR A 177 -0.02 -30.01 -0.89
C THR A 177 0.30 -28.54 -0.69
N HIS A 178 -0.62 -27.63 -1.03
CA HIS A 178 -0.37 -26.18 -1.03
C HIS A 178 -1.68 -25.40 -1.04
N MET A 179 -1.60 -24.09 -0.85
CA MET A 179 -2.66 -23.16 -1.26
C MET A 179 -2.16 -22.24 -2.35
N ALA A 180 -3.04 -21.80 -3.23
CA ALA A 180 -2.76 -20.81 -4.25
C ALA A 180 -3.58 -19.54 -3.99
N ILE A 181 -2.88 -18.41 -4.03
CA ILE A 181 -3.42 -17.08 -3.83
C ILE A 181 -3.25 -16.30 -5.12
N THR A 182 -4.35 -15.93 -5.77
CA THR A 182 -4.33 -15.11 -6.97
C THR A 182 -4.51 -13.64 -6.60
N LEU A 183 -3.53 -12.82 -6.94
CA LEU A 183 -3.57 -11.37 -6.80
C LEU A 183 -3.86 -10.77 -8.18
N PRO A 184 -5.06 -10.21 -8.41
CA PRO A 184 -5.39 -9.57 -9.69
C PRO A 184 -4.52 -8.34 -9.97
N ARG A 185 -4.05 -7.69 -8.91
CA ARG A 185 -3.16 -6.52 -8.96
C ARG A 185 -2.36 -6.47 -7.67
N SER A 186 -1.05 -6.29 -7.79
CA SER A 186 -0.18 -6.01 -6.64
C SER A 186 0.38 -4.59 -6.75
N LYS A 187 0.86 -4.02 -5.64
CA LYS A 187 1.48 -2.68 -5.66
C LYS A 187 2.66 -2.57 -6.65
N THR A 188 3.38 -3.66 -6.91
CA THR A 188 4.53 -3.71 -7.82
C THR A 188 4.17 -4.08 -9.26
N ASP A 189 2.92 -4.45 -9.51
CA ASP A 189 2.41 -4.82 -10.83
C ASP A 189 1.83 -3.59 -11.52
N GLN A 190 2.73 -2.79 -12.10
CA GLN A 190 2.36 -1.57 -12.83
C GLN A 190 1.54 -1.89 -14.11
N GLU A 191 1.75 -3.07 -14.69
CA GLU A 191 1.10 -3.52 -15.92
C GLU A 191 -0.24 -4.24 -15.67
N GLY A 192 -0.54 -4.61 -14.41
CA GLY A 192 -1.80 -5.25 -14.03
C GLY A 192 -1.93 -6.69 -14.54
N LYS A 193 -0.82 -7.40 -14.74
CA LYS A 193 -0.81 -8.80 -15.21
C LYS A 193 -1.40 -9.77 -14.18
N GLY A 194 -1.39 -9.38 -12.91
CA GLY A 194 -1.69 -10.25 -11.78
C GLY A 194 -0.60 -11.28 -11.53
N GLN A 195 -0.67 -11.94 -10.38
CA GLN A 195 0.25 -13.03 -10.03
C GLN A 195 -0.46 -14.07 -9.17
N THR A 196 -0.07 -15.35 -9.31
CA THR A 196 -0.52 -16.42 -8.41
C THR A 196 0.63 -16.88 -7.55
N ILE A 197 0.48 -16.74 -6.23
CA ILE A 197 1.45 -17.11 -5.22
C ILE A 197 1.03 -18.47 -4.65
N ARG A 198 1.95 -19.44 -4.72
CA ARG A 198 1.74 -20.78 -4.15
C ARG A 198 2.45 -20.87 -2.81
N ILE A 199 1.71 -21.22 -1.76
CA ILE A 199 2.23 -21.42 -0.40
C ILE A 199 2.13 -22.90 -0.06
N ALA A 200 3.27 -23.55 0.14
CA ALA A 200 3.34 -24.98 0.43
C ALA A 200 2.74 -25.32 1.81
N ARG A 201 2.15 -26.50 1.92
CA ARG A 201 1.73 -27.10 3.20
C ARG A 201 2.98 -27.66 3.90
N VAL A 202 3.37 -27.02 5.00
CA VAL A 202 4.57 -27.42 5.78
C VAL A 202 4.26 -28.25 7.04
N GLY A 203 2.99 -28.33 7.44
CA GLY A 203 2.57 -29.01 8.67
C GLY A 203 2.93 -28.25 9.96
N GLY A 204 2.60 -28.83 11.11
CA GLY A 204 2.82 -28.23 12.43
C GLY A 204 1.88 -27.07 12.77
N VAL A 205 2.09 -26.49 13.97
CA VAL A 205 1.18 -25.48 14.55
C VAL A 205 1.11 -24.17 13.75
N ALA A 206 2.18 -23.84 13.03
CA ALA A 206 2.28 -22.61 12.24
C ALA A 206 1.98 -22.82 10.75
N CYS A 207 1.47 -24.00 10.35
CA CYS A 207 1.19 -24.30 8.95
C CYS A 207 0.22 -23.26 8.37
N PRO A 208 0.63 -22.46 7.36
CA PRO A 208 -0.22 -21.40 6.82
C PRO A 208 -1.48 -21.99 6.18
N VAL A 209 -1.36 -23.14 5.51
CA VAL A 209 -2.51 -23.86 4.92
C VAL A 209 -3.44 -24.40 6.01
N GLY A 210 -2.91 -25.06 7.05
CA GLY A 210 -3.71 -25.63 8.13
C GLY A 210 -4.42 -24.57 8.99
N LEU A 211 -3.75 -23.45 9.27
CA LEU A 211 -4.33 -22.31 9.98
C LEU A 211 -5.47 -21.68 9.15
N THR A 212 -5.29 -21.56 7.84
CA THR A 212 -6.32 -21.04 6.93
C THR A 212 -7.52 -21.97 6.87
N GLU A 213 -7.32 -23.29 6.74
CA GLU A 213 -8.40 -24.28 6.76
C GLU A 213 -9.22 -24.21 8.04
N ARG A 214 -8.54 -24.08 9.18
CA ARG A 214 -9.19 -23.97 10.48
C ARG A 214 -9.97 -22.66 10.62
N LEU A 215 -9.42 -21.55 10.14
CA LEU A 215 -10.10 -20.25 10.09
C LEU A 215 -11.38 -20.33 9.27
N LEU A 216 -11.32 -20.93 8.08
CA LEU A 216 -12.48 -21.09 7.21
C LEU A 216 -13.56 -21.96 7.86
N ALA A 217 -13.16 -23.04 8.53
CA ALA A 217 -14.09 -23.92 9.25
C ALA A 217 -14.75 -23.21 10.44
N LEU A 218 -13.99 -22.52 11.29
CA LEU A 218 -14.51 -21.83 12.47
C LEU A 218 -15.40 -20.63 12.10
N GLY A 219 -15.04 -19.92 11.03
CA GLY A 219 -15.81 -18.78 10.54
C GLY A 219 -16.98 -19.13 9.61
N ASN A 220 -17.25 -20.43 9.38
CA ASN A 220 -18.27 -20.92 8.45
C ASN A 220 -18.14 -20.35 7.03
N TYR A 221 -16.90 -20.17 6.56
CA TYR A 221 -16.62 -19.71 5.20
C TYR A 221 -16.71 -20.88 4.22
N VAL A 222 -17.35 -20.66 3.07
CA VAL A 222 -17.49 -21.66 2.01
C VAL A 222 -16.19 -21.73 1.20
N ARG A 223 -15.64 -22.94 1.02
CA ARG A 223 -14.49 -23.17 0.12
C ARG A 223 -14.95 -23.17 -1.34
N VAL A 224 -14.16 -22.55 -2.21
CA VAL A 224 -14.37 -22.60 -3.67
C VAL A 224 -13.08 -23.06 -4.35
N PRO A 225 -13.12 -24.09 -5.23
CA PRO A 225 -14.28 -24.94 -5.50
C PRO A 225 -14.62 -25.83 -4.30
N SER A 226 -15.89 -26.26 -4.21
CA SER A 226 -16.37 -27.12 -3.12
C SER A 226 -15.93 -28.60 -3.26
N SER A 227 -15.16 -28.95 -4.29
CA SER A 227 -14.63 -30.30 -4.54
C SER A 227 -13.13 -30.38 -4.22
N PRO A 228 -12.66 -31.47 -3.60
CA PRO A 228 -11.24 -31.69 -3.31
C PRO A 228 -10.40 -32.17 -4.51
N VAL A 229 -11.01 -32.37 -5.68
CA VAL A 229 -10.34 -32.97 -6.84
C VAL A 229 -10.45 -32.04 -8.04
N GLU A 230 -9.37 -31.34 -8.31
CA GLU A 230 -8.92 -31.04 -9.67
C GLU A 230 -7.42 -30.74 -9.59
N ASP A 231 -6.62 -31.77 -9.87
CA ASP A 231 -5.23 -31.60 -10.26
C ASP A 231 -5.17 -30.61 -11.44
N CYS A 232 -4.25 -29.66 -11.36
CA CYS A 232 -4.00 -28.65 -12.38
C CYS A 232 -3.99 -29.26 -13.79
N PRO A 233 -4.72 -28.72 -14.77
CA PRO A 233 -4.24 -28.82 -16.13
C PRO A 233 -2.99 -27.93 -16.22
N SER A 234 -1.87 -28.59 -16.50
CA SER A 234 -0.65 -27.98 -17.01
C SER A 234 -0.99 -26.91 -18.03
N PHE A 235 -0.61 -25.66 -17.76
CA PHE A 235 -0.47 -24.65 -18.82
C PHE A 235 0.68 -25.10 -19.72
N ILE A 236 0.34 -25.94 -20.70
CA ILE A 236 1.22 -26.27 -21.80
C ILE A 236 1.43 -24.98 -22.60
N SER A 237 2.68 -24.51 -22.58
CA SER A 237 3.22 -23.58 -23.57
C SER A 237 2.91 -24.11 -24.98
N GLY A 238 1.94 -23.47 -25.64
CA GLY A 238 1.54 -23.78 -27.01
C GLY A 238 1.90 -22.62 -27.93
N ARG A 239 3.00 -22.79 -28.67
CA ARG A 239 3.53 -21.92 -29.73
C ARG A 239 2.44 -21.37 -30.66
N LEU A 240 2.49 -20.06 -30.91
CA LEU A 240 1.97 -19.46 -32.14
C LEU A 240 2.80 -20.01 -33.32
N GLY A 241 2.19 -20.90 -34.11
CA GLY A 241 2.64 -21.28 -35.46
C GLY A 241 1.98 -20.38 -36.52
N PRO A 242 2.53 -20.34 -37.75
CA PRO A 242 2.41 -19.19 -38.65
C PRO A 242 1.06 -19.12 -39.37
N VAL A 243 0.63 -17.89 -39.63
CA VAL A 243 -0.46 -17.56 -40.56
C VAL A 243 0.05 -17.81 -41.98
N GLY A 244 -0.55 -18.79 -42.65
CA GLY A 244 -0.35 -19.08 -44.07
C GLY A 244 -1.53 -18.60 -44.90
N ASP A 245 -1.21 -18.03 -46.06
CA ASP A 245 -2.07 -17.37 -47.04
C ASP A 245 -3.32 -18.16 -47.47
N ARG A 246 -4.41 -17.41 -47.67
CA ARG A 246 -5.30 -17.55 -48.83
C ARG A 246 -6.01 -16.25 -49.12
#